data_AF-A0A522WEP0-F1
#
_entry.id   AF-A0A522WEP0-F1
#
_cell.length_a   1.000
_cell.length_b   1.000
_cell.length_c   1.000
_cell.angle_alpha   90.00
_cell.angle_beta   90.00
_cell.angle_gamma   90.00
#
_symmetry.space_group_name_H-M   'P 1'
#
loop_
_entity.id
_entity.type
_entity.pdbx_description
1 polymer ?
#
loop_
_entity_poly.entity_id
_entity_poly.type
_entity_poly.pdbx_seq_one_letter_code
_entity_poly.pdbx_strand_id
1 'polypeptide(L)'
;MYKESFNKAMVLDLDGSVTPPSGAGRLDLRKFEEKVRYCAAFKSLAALTAPVLGALKTHRVFFLGSGDFHHLSWLIIKLLPAALGIGKVQVVVFDNHTDNMFFPSGIHCGSWVYHASKLPNVSKISVYGIASRDLEGIDLFQNRFSVIKSGKVKYHCLTPVSKLAKTLSGSNIDEITTERKNLAEIIRREVDASGDPVYLSIDKDVFAPSVVKTTWDQGRLEQGEVLKCLTGVAVKAVAADRSEE
;
A
#
# COMPACT_ATOMS: atom_id res chain seq x y z
N MET A 1 -5.77 3.05 25.87
CA MET A 1 -4.90 3.78 24.92
C MET A 1 -5.26 3.59 23.44
N TYR A 2 -5.88 2.49 22.97
CA TYR A 2 -6.27 2.36 21.55
C TYR A 2 -7.53 3.12 21.11
N LYS A 3 -8.40 3.55 22.06
CA LYS A 3 -9.69 4.21 21.76
C LYS A 3 -9.56 5.68 21.30
N GLU A 4 -8.47 6.38 21.60
CA GLU A 4 -8.27 7.76 21.14
C GLU A 4 -7.71 7.85 19.70
N SER A 5 -7.13 6.76 19.18
CA SER A 5 -6.51 6.73 17.85
C SER A 5 -7.53 6.77 16.70
N PHE A 6 -8.76 6.31 16.93
CA PHE A 6 -9.80 6.23 15.90
C PHE A 6 -10.53 7.56 15.63
N ASN A 7 -10.46 8.54 16.54
CA ASN A 7 -10.91 9.91 16.27
C ASN A 7 -10.04 10.63 15.22
N LYS A 8 -8.95 10.00 14.77
CA LYS A 8 -8.07 10.47 13.69
C LYS A 8 -8.22 9.62 12.41
N ALA A 9 -9.25 8.78 12.34
CA ALA A 9 -9.60 8.03 11.14
C ALA A 9 -10.56 8.82 10.24
N MET A 10 -10.35 8.73 8.93
CA MET A 10 -11.19 9.35 7.91
C MET A 10 -11.54 8.31 6.84
N VAL A 11 -12.81 8.19 6.49
CA VAL A 11 -13.22 7.49 5.27
C VAL A 11 -13.16 8.45 4.10
N LEU A 12 -12.36 8.12 3.09
CA LEU A 12 -12.43 8.75 1.76
C LEU A 12 -13.51 8.01 0.98
N ASP A 13 -14.76 8.44 1.16
CA ASP A 13 -15.95 7.69 0.76
C ASP A 13 -16.19 7.86 -0.75
N LEU A 14 -15.81 6.84 -1.53
CA LEU A 14 -15.91 6.85 -2.99
C LEU A 14 -17.12 6.10 -3.51
N ASP A 15 -17.68 5.17 -2.72
CA ASP A 15 -18.74 4.27 -3.19
C ASP A 15 -19.70 3.79 -2.08
N GLY A 16 -19.50 4.23 -0.83
CA GLY A 16 -20.33 3.83 0.30
C GLY A 16 -20.02 2.45 0.90
N SER A 17 -18.99 1.73 0.40
CA SER A 17 -18.68 0.35 0.83
C SER A 17 -18.11 0.25 2.25
N VAL A 18 -17.43 1.29 2.73
CA VAL A 18 -16.74 1.25 4.02
C VAL A 18 -17.72 1.40 5.19
N THR A 19 -17.68 0.42 6.09
CA THR A 19 -18.24 0.53 7.45
C THR A 19 -17.16 1.10 8.39
N PRO A 20 -17.21 2.39 8.74
CA PRO A 20 -16.16 3.02 9.54
C PRO A 20 -16.15 2.50 10.98
N PRO A 21 -14.99 2.51 11.64
CA PRO A 21 -14.97 2.42 13.10
C PRO A 21 -15.73 3.60 13.72
N SER A 22 -16.32 3.38 14.89
CA SER A 22 -17.05 4.42 15.63
C SER A 22 -16.15 5.64 15.86
N GLY A 23 -16.67 6.83 15.50
CA GLY A 23 -15.95 8.10 15.65
C GLY A 23 -15.09 8.53 14.46
N ALA A 24 -14.98 7.72 13.39
CA ALA A 24 -14.26 8.14 12.19
C ALA A 24 -15.01 9.24 11.42
N GLY A 25 -14.26 10.21 10.90
CA GLY A 25 -14.77 11.19 9.94
C GLY A 25 -15.12 10.54 8.59
N ARG A 26 -15.94 11.22 7.80
CA ARG A 26 -16.28 10.81 6.44
C ARG A 26 -16.17 12.00 5.50
N LEU A 27 -15.39 11.83 4.43
CA LEU A 27 -15.24 12.78 3.34
C LEU A 27 -15.90 12.18 2.10
N ASP A 28 -17.08 12.70 1.74
CA ASP A 28 -17.84 12.23 0.58
C ASP A 28 -17.15 12.64 -0.73
N LEU A 29 -16.66 11.65 -1.47
CA LEU A 29 -15.99 11.76 -2.76
C LEU A 29 -16.71 10.96 -3.84
N ARG A 30 -17.93 10.45 -3.60
CA ARG A 30 -18.67 9.58 -4.53
C ARG A 30 -18.91 10.19 -5.91
N LYS A 31 -18.94 11.53 -6.00
CA LYS A 31 -18.98 12.24 -7.30
C LYS A 31 -17.75 11.98 -8.20
N PHE A 32 -16.69 11.40 -7.65
CA PHE A 32 -15.47 11.03 -8.38
C PHE A 32 -15.37 9.54 -8.67
N GLU A 33 -16.26 8.70 -8.12
CA GLU A 33 -16.22 7.24 -8.18
C GLU A 33 -15.82 6.72 -9.57
N GLU A 34 -16.65 6.96 -10.58
CA GLU A 34 -16.44 6.48 -11.95
C GLU A 34 -15.12 6.96 -12.57
N LYS A 35 -14.61 8.12 -12.13
CA LYS A 35 -13.39 8.73 -12.70
C LYS A 35 -12.10 8.17 -12.10
N VAL A 36 -12.21 7.47 -10.98
CA VAL A 36 -11.08 6.96 -10.21
C VAL A 36 -11.23 5.49 -9.82
N ARG A 37 -12.26 4.78 -10.27
CA ARG A 37 -12.41 3.34 -10.00
C ARG A 37 -11.47 2.55 -10.90
N TYR A 38 -10.71 1.61 -10.32
CA TYR A 38 -9.63 0.80 -10.91
C TYR A 38 -8.41 1.58 -11.39
N CYS A 39 -8.64 2.69 -12.08
CA CYS A 39 -7.61 3.60 -12.54
C CYS A 39 -8.11 5.04 -12.59
N ALA A 40 -7.16 5.97 -12.61
CA ALA A 40 -7.43 7.38 -12.69
C ALA A 40 -6.43 8.09 -13.60
N ALA A 41 -6.93 8.94 -14.48
CA ALA A 41 -6.09 9.93 -15.14
C ALA A 41 -5.53 10.91 -14.09
N PHE A 42 -4.31 11.42 -14.30
CA PHE A 42 -3.70 12.39 -13.37
C PHE A 42 -4.56 13.65 -13.14
N LYS A 43 -5.34 14.06 -14.15
CA LYS A 43 -6.32 15.17 -14.01
C LYS A 43 -7.44 14.85 -13.02
N SER A 44 -7.91 13.59 -12.99
CA SER A 44 -8.93 13.14 -12.03
C SER A 44 -8.36 13.14 -10.61
N LEU A 45 -7.13 12.65 -10.44
CA LEU A 45 -6.41 12.69 -9.16
C LEU A 45 -6.11 14.12 -8.69
N ALA A 46 -5.82 15.04 -9.61
CA ALA A 46 -5.62 16.45 -9.29
C ALA A 46 -6.89 17.08 -8.68
N ALA A 47 -8.08 16.68 -9.14
CA ALA A 47 -9.34 17.16 -8.57
C ALA A 47 -9.59 16.69 -7.12
N LEU A 48 -8.95 15.60 -6.70
CA LEU A 48 -8.98 15.09 -5.33
C LEU A 48 -7.94 15.75 -4.41
N THR A 49 -7.00 16.53 -4.95
CA THR A 49 -5.85 17.05 -4.19
C THR A 49 -6.28 17.94 -3.01
N ALA A 50 -7.12 18.94 -3.25
CA ALA A 50 -7.55 19.86 -2.20
C ALA A 50 -8.32 19.16 -1.05
N PRO A 51 -9.36 18.34 -1.31
CA PRO A 51 -10.09 17.67 -0.22
C PRO A 51 -9.22 16.65 0.53
N VAL A 52 -8.39 15.87 -0.16
CA VAL A 52 -7.49 14.89 0.49
C VAL A 52 -6.41 15.59 1.32
N LEU A 53 -5.84 16.69 0.81
CA LEU A 53 -4.89 17.51 1.58
C LEU A 53 -5.53 18.08 2.85
N GLY A 54 -6.78 18.55 2.77
CA GLY A 54 -7.55 19.03 3.92
C GLY A 54 -7.72 17.93 4.98
N ALA A 55 -8.11 16.73 4.57
CA ALA A 55 -8.26 15.58 5.46
C ALA A 55 -6.93 15.17 6.11
N LEU A 56 -5.83 15.18 5.35
CA LEU A 56 -4.48 14.85 5.85
C LEU A 56 -3.96 15.81 6.91
N LYS A 57 -4.44 17.06 6.98
CA LYS A 57 -4.04 17.98 8.05
C LYS A 57 -4.54 17.51 9.42
N THR A 58 -5.72 16.91 9.47
CA THR A 58 -6.43 16.57 10.72
C THR A 58 -6.47 15.07 11.03
N HIS A 59 -6.33 14.21 10.02
CA HIS A 59 -6.44 12.76 10.15
C HIS A 59 -5.16 12.06 9.72
N ARG A 60 -4.94 10.86 10.23
CA ARG A 60 -3.72 10.07 9.96
C ARG A 60 -4.03 8.65 9.49
N VAL A 61 -5.24 8.15 9.73
CA VAL A 61 -5.68 6.84 9.25
C VAL A 61 -6.78 7.05 8.22
N PHE A 62 -6.65 6.41 7.07
CA PHE A 62 -7.57 6.54 5.95
C PHE A 62 -8.17 5.19 5.62
N PHE A 63 -9.47 5.19 5.35
CA PHE A 63 -10.14 4.05 4.75
C PHE A 63 -10.52 4.46 3.34
N LEU A 64 -10.05 3.69 2.37
CA LEU A 64 -10.41 3.81 0.96
C LEU A 64 -11.65 2.93 0.74
N GLY A 65 -12.44 3.20 -0.31
CA GLY A 65 -13.65 2.44 -0.66
C GLY A 65 -13.41 0.95 -0.93
N SER A 66 -14.08 0.37 -1.91
CA SER A 66 -13.72 -0.95 -2.43
C SER A 66 -12.27 -0.99 -2.94
N GLY A 67 -11.77 -2.20 -3.23
CA GLY A 67 -10.33 -2.42 -3.44
C GLY A 67 -9.80 -1.77 -4.69
N ASP A 68 -10.66 -1.58 -5.67
CA ASP A 68 -10.39 -0.82 -6.88
C ASP A 68 -10.11 0.69 -6.67
N PHE A 69 -9.94 1.16 -5.42
CA PHE A 69 -9.46 2.51 -5.10
C PHE A 69 -8.09 2.57 -4.42
N HIS A 70 -7.41 1.44 -4.17
CA HIS A 70 -6.16 1.42 -3.40
C HIS A 70 -5.00 2.22 -4.05
N HIS A 71 -5.04 2.42 -5.37
CA HIS A 71 -4.09 3.31 -6.05
C HIS A 71 -4.14 4.77 -5.56
N LEU A 72 -5.20 5.20 -4.85
CA LEU A 72 -5.26 6.52 -4.22
C LEU A 72 -4.24 6.70 -3.10
N SER A 73 -3.64 5.64 -2.57
CA SER A 73 -2.49 5.70 -1.66
C SER A 73 -1.34 6.52 -2.27
N TRP A 74 -1.15 6.47 -3.60
CA TRP A 74 -0.22 7.37 -4.29
C TRP A 74 -0.50 8.85 -4.02
N LEU A 75 -1.77 9.27 -4.09
CA LEU A 75 -2.15 10.67 -3.88
C LEU A 75 -1.92 11.08 -2.42
N ILE A 76 -2.28 10.20 -1.48
CA ILE A 76 -2.06 10.43 -0.06
C ILE A 76 -0.57 10.62 0.22
N ILE A 77 0.28 9.68 -0.24
CA ILE A 77 1.74 9.72 -0.08
C ILE A 77 2.33 10.99 -0.69
N LYS A 78 1.89 11.37 -1.90
CA LYS A 78 2.34 12.60 -2.58
C LYS A 78 2.08 13.85 -1.76
N LEU A 79 0.99 13.88 -0.99
CA LEU A 79 0.55 15.06 -0.25
C LEU A 79 1.11 15.14 1.17
N LEU A 80 1.77 14.09 1.68
CA LEU A 80 2.31 14.07 3.04
C LEU A 80 3.24 15.25 3.37
N PRO A 81 4.21 15.65 2.51
CA PRO A 81 5.08 16.78 2.83
C PRO A 81 4.30 18.08 3.00
N ALA A 82 3.32 18.34 2.12
CA ALA A 82 2.49 19.53 2.18
C ALA A 82 1.50 19.52 3.34
N ALA A 83 1.03 18.34 3.74
CA ALA A 83 0.05 18.19 4.82
C ALA A 83 0.69 18.26 6.20
N LEU A 84 1.87 17.64 6.36
CA LEU A 84 2.49 17.37 7.66
C LEU A 84 3.82 18.08 7.90
N GLY A 85 4.37 18.76 6.87
CA GLY A 85 5.68 19.41 6.97
C GLY A 85 6.84 18.42 7.14
N ILE A 86 6.66 17.17 6.69
CA ILE A 86 7.69 16.12 6.79
C ILE A 86 8.50 16.00 5.50
N GLY A 87 9.71 15.47 5.62
CA GLY A 87 10.60 15.20 4.48
C GLY A 87 10.21 13.93 3.72
N LYS A 88 11.14 12.98 3.66
CA LYS A 88 10.89 11.69 3.01
C LYS A 88 10.15 10.74 3.95
N VAL A 89 9.48 9.76 3.35
CA VAL A 89 8.90 8.60 4.03
C VAL A 89 9.33 7.32 3.34
N GLN A 90 9.44 6.24 4.11
CA GLN A 90 9.43 4.89 3.57
C GLN A 90 7.99 4.37 3.51
N VAL A 91 7.68 3.58 2.49
CA VAL A 91 6.34 3.01 2.28
C VAL A 91 6.39 1.53 2.57
N VAL A 92 5.58 1.08 3.52
CA VAL A 92 5.36 -0.34 3.82
C VAL A 92 3.99 -0.71 3.27
N VAL A 93 3.97 -1.70 2.39
CA VAL A 93 2.74 -2.19 1.74
C VAL A 93 2.53 -3.64 2.15
N PHE A 94 1.32 -3.97 2.60
CA PHE A 94 0.85 -5.35 2.69
C PHE A 94 -0.10 -5.60 1.55
N ASP A 95 0.29 -6.48 0.63
CA ASP A 95 -0.43 -6.71 -0.63
C ASP A 95 -0.15 -8.12 -1.16
N ASN A 96 -1.15 -8.77 -1.76
CA ASN A 96 -0.93 -10.01 -2.50
C ASN A 96 -0.22 -9.76 -3.84
N HIS A 97 -0.35 -8.56 -4.40
CA HIS A 97 0.15 -8.15 -5.71
C HIS A 97 1.39 -7.27 -5.64
N THR A 98 2.05 -7.15 -6.79
CA THR A 98 3.28 -6.35 -6.93
C THR A 98 3.02 -4.86 -7.19
N ASP A 99 1.86 -4.53 -7.76
CA ASP A 99 1.40 -3.18 -8.09
C ASP A 99 2.39 -2.28 -8.84
N ASN A 100 3.27 -2.91 -9.62
CA ASN A 100 4.34 -2.27 -10.38
C ASN A 100 4.24 -2.54 -11.89
N MET A 101 3.04 -2.83 -12.39
CA MET A 101 2.78 -3.13 -13.80
C MET A 101 2.99 -1.91 -14.69
N PHE A 102 3.20 -2.15 -15.99
CA PHE A 102 3.11 -1.09 -16.99
C PHE A 102 1.65 -0.66 -17.21
N PHE A 103 1.35 0.60 -16.90
CA PHE A 103 0.10 1.25 -17.28
C PHE A 103 0.43 2.57 -18.02
N PRO A 104 -0.03 2.78 -19.27
CA PRO A 104 0.45 3.90 -20.09
C PRO A 104 -0.18 5.26 -19.75
N SER A 105 -1.41 5.30 -19.23
CA SER A 105 -2.20 6.53 -19.16
C SER A 105 -2.87 6.72 -17.80
N GLY A 106 -2.15 7.31 -16.84
CA GLY A 106 -2.64 7.57 -15.50
C GLY A 106 -2.04 6.64 -14.47
N ILE A 107 -2.81 6.29 -13.44
CA ILE A 107 -2.44 5.31 -12.41
C ILE A 107 -3.56 4.27 -12.32
N HIS A 108 -3.19 2.99 -12.30
CA HIS A 108 -4.06 1.85 -12.06
C HIS A 108 -3.68 1.22 -10.71
N CYS A 109 -4.60 0.47 -10.09
CA CYS A 109 -4.31 -0.37 -8.91
C CYS A 109 -3.02 -1.19 -9.09
N GLY A 110 -2.94 -1.99 -10.15
CA GLY A 110 -1.71 -2.72 -10.50
C GLY A 110 -0.45 -1.89 -10.82
N SER A 111 -0.48 -0.55 -10.84
CA SER A 111 0.69 0.30 -11.18
C SER A 111 1.08 1.34 -10.12
N TRP A 112 0.32 1.49 -9.04
CA TRP A 112 0.51 2.62 -8.12
C TRP A 112 1.85 2.58 -7.38
N VAL A 113 2.38 1.38 -7.05
CA VAL A 113 3.70 1.23 -6.40
C VAL A 113 4.80 1.77 -7.31
N TYR A 114 4.71 1.53 -8.62
CA TYR A 114 5.63 2.16 -9.57
C TYR A 114 5.58 3.69 -9.47
N HIS A 115 4.39 4.27 -9.53
CA HIS A 115 4.24 5.73 -9.49
C HIS A 115 4.66 6.34 -8.14
N ALA A 116 4.38 5.65 -7.04
CA ALA A 116 4.83 6.05 -5.70
C ALA A 116 6.35 6.02 -5.61
N SER A 117 7.02 5.04 -6.23
CA SER A 117 8.49 4.94 -6.24
C SER A 117 9.18 6.12 -6.93
N LYS A 118 8.45 6.86 -7.78
CA LYS A 118 8.93 8.06 -8.49
C LYS A 118 8.70 9.36 -7.73
N LEU A 119 7.97 9.34 -6.62
CA LEU A 119 7.77 10.52 -5.79
C LEU A 119 9.08 10.89 -5.06
N PRO A 120 9.48 12.18 -5.06
CA PRO A 120 10.73 12.62 -4.44
C PRO A 120 10.73 12.47 -2.91
N ASN A 121 9.53 12.47 -2.31
CA ASN A 121 9.32 12.27 -0.89
C ASN A 121 9.20 10.80 -0.47
N VAL A 122 9.35 9.84 -1.39
CA VAL A 122 9.44 8.42 -1.05
C VAL A 122 10.91 8.03 -1.06
N SER A 123 11.43 7.48 0.03
CA SER A 123 12.82 6.99 0.10
C SER A 123 12.92 5.56 -0.42
N LYS A 124 12.07 4.66 0.09
CA LYS A 124 12.00 3.24 -0.27
C LYS A 124 10.56 2.73 -0.18
N ILE A 125 10.22 1.72 -0.97
CA ILE A 125 8.98 0.95 -0.85
C ILE A 125 9.33 -0.52 -0.56
N SER A 126 8.62 -1.14 0.38
CA SER A 126 8.74 -2.58 0.65
C SER A 126 7.35 -3.21 0.69
N VAL A 127 7.12 -4.18 -0.20
CA VAL A 127 5.85 -4.88 -0.37
C VAL A 127 5.97 -6.26 0.27
N TYR A 128 5.06 -6.56 1.18
CA TYR A 128 5.04 -7.79 1.98
C TYR A 128 3.76 -8.57 1.72
N GLY A 129 3.91 -9.87 1.51
CA GLY A 129 2.76 -10.77 1.40
C GLY A 129 2.47 -11.27 -0.01
N ILE A 130 3.31 -10.92 -0.99
CA ILE A 130 3.11 -11.30 -2.40
C ILE A 130 3.03 -12.82 -2.51
N ALA A 131 1.86 -13.33 -2.86
CA ALA A 131 1.62 -14.75 -3.13
C ALA A 131 0.97 -14.99 -4.49
N SER A 132 0.64 -13.91 -5.21
CA SER A 132 0.12 -13.93 -6.57
C SER A 132 1.13 -14.46 -7.57
N ARG A 133 0.67 -14.64 -8.82
CA ARG A 133 1.50 -15.09 -9.94
C ARG A 133 2.20 -13.96 -10.68
N ASP A 134 2.18 -12.73 -10.18
CA ASP A 134 2.75 -11.55 -10.84
C ASP A 134 4.27 -11.67 -11.15
N LEU A 135 4.96 -12.58 -10.46
CA LEU A 135 6.38 -12.87 -10.62
C LEU A 135 6.67 -14.20 -11.34
N GLU A 136 5.65 -14.77 -11.98
CA GLU A 136 5.71 -16.04 -12.71
C GLU A 136 5.40 -15.86 -14.20
N GLY A 137 5.89 -16.78 -15.03
CA GLY A 137 5.52 -16.88 -16.44
C GLY A 137 5.63 -15.57 -17.23
N ILE A 138 4.56 -15.26 -17.97
CA ILE A 138 4.47 -14.03 -18.78
C ILE A 138 4.19 -12.79 -17.93
N ASP A 139 3.55 -12.96 -16.78
CA ASP A 139 3.16 -11.86 -15.87
C ASP A 139 4.37 -11.16 -15.26
N LEU A 140 5.48 -11.89 -15.12
CA LEU A 140 6.78 -11.33 -14.74
C LEU A 140 7.17 -10.13 -15.62
N PHE A 141 6.87 -10.14 -16.92
CA PHE A 141 7.27 -9.07 -17.83
C PHE A 141 6.40 -7.81 -17.74
N GLN A 142 5.29 -7.88 -17.01
CA GLN A 142 4.48 -6.70 -16.71
C GLN A 142 5.18 -5.79 -15.70
N ASN A 143 6.04 -6.38 -14.84
CA ASN A 143 6.75 -5.66 -13.78
C ASN A 143 7.85 -4.74 -14.34
N ARG A 144 7.92 -3.52 -13.79
CA ARG A 144 8.98 -2.57 -14.11
C ARG A 144 10.22 -2.83 -13.25
N PHE A 145 11.12 -3.68 -13.72
CA PHE A 145 12.33 -4.10 -12.97
C PHE A 145 13.31 -2.98 -12.62
N SER A 146 13.31 -1.84 -13.31
CA SER A 146 14.29 -0.78 -13.02
C SER A 146 14.17 -0.24 -11.59
N VAL A 147 12.95 -0.13 -11.05
CA VAL A 147 12.74 0.32 -9.67
C VAL A 147 13.11 -0.76 -8.65
N ILE A 148 12.88 -2.03 -9.00
CA ILE A 148 13.26 -3.18 -8.17
C ILE A 148 14.78 -3.30 -8.12
N LYS A 149 15.44 -3.33 -9.28
CA LYS A 149 16.91 -3.43 -9.42
C LYS A 149 17.67 -2.31 -8.72
N SER A 150 17.09 -1.11 -8.67
CA SER A 150 17.67 0.03 -7.94
C SER A 150 17.57 -0.06 -6.41
N GLY A 151 16.83 -1.04 -5.87
CA GLY A 151 16.50 -1.14 -4.45
C GLY A 151 15.43 -0.15 -3.99
N LYS A 152 14.87 0.65 -4.91
CA LYS A 152 13.79 1.60 -4.61
C LYS A 152 12.52 0.89 -4.17
N VAL A 153 12.24 -0.26 -4.77
CA VAL A 153 11.15 -1.16 -4.43
C VAL A 153 11.74 -2.52 -4.07
N LYS A 154 11.31 -3.08 -2.94
CA LYS A 154 11.72 -4.42 -2.49
C LYS A 154 10.48 -5.29 -2.27
N TYR A 155 10.54 -6.54 -2.69
CA TYR A 155 9.43 -7.51 -2.54
C TYR A 155 9.79 -8.60 -1.55
N HIS A 156 8.80 -8.99 -0.74
CA HIS A 156 8.87 -10.09 0.22
C HIS A 156 7.73 -11.08 -0.08
N CYS A 157 8.09 -12.16 -0.77
CA CYS A 157 7.15 -13.11 -1.36
C CYS A 157 6.90 -14.30 -0.44
N LEU A 158 5.64 -14.71 -0.35
CA LEU A 158 5.18 -15.88 0.39
C LEU A 158 5.21 -17.18 -0.43
N THR A 159 5.61 -17.08 -1.70
CA THR A 159 5.79 -18.17 -2.65
C THR A 159 7.21 -18.16 -3.21
N PRO A 160 7.74 -19.32 -3.66
CA PRO A 160 9.02 -19.37 -4.33
C PRO A 160 9.04 -18.48 -5.58
N VAL A 161 10.16 -17.80 -5.82
CA VAL A 161 10.32 -16.85 -6.92
C VAL A 161 11.24 -17.43 -7.99
N SER A 162 10.88 -17.23 -9.26
CA SER A 162 11.67 -17.74 -10.38
C SER A 162 13.10 -17.19 -10.39
N LYS A 163 14.07 -18.00 -10.85
CA LYS A 163 15.46 -17.57 -10.98
C LYS A 163 15.59 -16.32 -11.87
N LEU A 164 14.77 -16.23 -12.92
CA LEU A 164 14.75 -15.07 -13.82
C LEU A 164 14.36 -13.80 -13.07
N ALA A 165 13.29 -13.83 -12.26
CA ALA A 165 12.87 -12.69 -11.45
C ALA A 165 13.97 -12.23 -10.48
N LYS A 166 14.68 -13.15 -9.83
CA LYS A 166 15.83 -12.84 -8.95
C LYS A 166 16.97 -12.17 -9.71
N THR A 167 17.31 -12.68 -10.89
CA THR A 167 18.36 -12.10 -11.75
C THR A 167 18.01 -10.68 -12.20
N LEU A 168 16.76 -10.44 -12.61
CA LEU A 168 16.31 -9.12 -13.08
C LEU A 168 16.21 -8.08 -11.96
N SER A 169 16.01 -8.52 -10.71
CA SER A 169 15.74 -7.66 -9.54
C SER A 169 16.96 -7.28 -8.71
N GLY A 170 18.14 -7.86 -8.95
CA GLY A 170 19.38 -7.50 -8.24
C GLY A 170 19.31 -7.74 -6.72
N SER A 171 18.73 -8.86 -6.30
CA SER A 171 18.53 -9.26 -4.89
C SER A 171 17.48 -8.46 -4.10
N ASN A 172 16.61 -7.72 -4.77
CA ASN A 172 15.51 -6.97 -4.13
C ASN A 172 14.18 -7.73 -4.12
N ILE A 173 14.21 -9.05 -4.32
CA ILE A 173 13.07 -9.95 -4.15
C ILE A 173 13.48 -11.08 -3.22
N ASP A 174 12.89 -11.09 -2.03
CA ASP A 174 13.12 -12.08 -0.98
C ASP A 174 11.97 -13.09 -0.94
N GLU A 175 12.29 -14.34 -0.64
CA GLU A 175 11.32 -15.40 -0.34
C GLU A 175 11.26 -15.60 1.17
N ILE A 176 10.07 -15.43 1.76
CA ILE A 176 9.84 -15.57 3.21
C ILE A 176 8.95 -16.77 3.54
N THR A 177 8.93 -17.77 2.65
CA THR A 177 8.07 -18.97 2.71
C THR A 177 8.18 -19.71 4.05
N THR A 178 9.40 -19.90 4.56
CA THR A 178 9.70 -20.58 5.83
C THR A 178 9.82 -19.63 7.02
N GLU A 179 9.99 -18.33 6.76
CA GLU A 179 10.28 -17.30 7.77
C GLU A 179 9.05 -16.49 8.20
N ARG A 180 7.85 -16.90 7.82
CA ARG A 180 6.60 -16.21 8.19
C ARG A 180 6.48 -15.87 9.67
N LYS A 181 6.98 -16.74 10.56
CA LYS A 181 7.00 -16.51 12.01
C LYS A 181 7.82 -15.28 12.43
N ASN A 182 8.77 -14.86 11.59
CA ASN A 182 9.68 -13.73 11.82
C ASN A 182 9.32 -12.49 10.97
N LEU A 183 8.21 -12.49 10.24
CA LEU A 183 7.82 -11.37 9.35
C LEU A 183 7.86 -10.01 10.08
N ALA A 184 7.32 -9.96 11.31
CA ALA A 184 7.34 -8.76 12.13
C ALA A 184 8.77 -8.28 12.46
N GLU A 185 9.71 -9.20 12.66
CA GLU A 185 11.11 -8.86 12.90
C GLU A 185 11.81 -8.37 11.63
N ILE A 186 11.57 -9.01 10.48
CA ILE A 186 12.10 -8.58 9.18
C ILE A 186 11.67 -7.14 8.90
N ILE A 187 10.37 -6.86 9.00
CA ILE A 187 9.81 -5.53 8.76
C ILE A 187 10.41 -4.52 9.72
N ARG A 188 10.49 -4.84 11.02
CA ARG A 188 11.07 -3.95 12.03
C ARG A 188 12.52 -3.61 11.71
N ARG A 189 13.35 -4.60 11.37
CA ARG A 189 14.76 -4.39 11.01
C ARG A 189 14.88 -3.48 9.78
N GLU A 190 14.08 -3.69 8.74
CA GLU A 190 14.11 -2.84 7.54
C GLU A 190 13.65 -1.41 7.82
N VAL A 191 12.55 -1.26 8.57
CA VAL A 191 12.01 0.04 8.97
C VAL A 191 12.98 0.80 9.87
N ASP A 192 13.68 0.11 10.77
CA ASP A 192 14.70 0.68 11.64
C ASP A 192 15.94 1.13 10.88
N ALA A 193 16.39 0.34 9.89
CA ALA A 193 17.58 0.66 9.11
C ALA A 193 17.45 1.94 8.26
N SER A 194 16.24 2.28 7.80
CA SER A 194 15.98 3.49 7.02
C SER A 194 16.03 4.76 7.85
N GLY A 195 15.51 4.73 9.09
CA GLY A 195 15.34 5.90 9.95
C GLY A 195 14.22 6.87 9.52
N ASP A 196 13.73 6.78 8.28
CA ASP A 196 12.62 7.61 7.79
C ASP A 196 11.27 7.24 8.44
N PRO A 197 10.35 8.22 8.60
CA PRO A 197 8.97 7.96 8.97
C PRO A 197 8.27 7.02 7.97
N VAL A 198 7.26 6.29 8.45
CA VAL A 198 6.58 5.25 7.67
C VAL A 198 5.22 5.74 7.17
N TYR A 199 4.94 5.50 5.90
CA TYR A 199 3.57 5.39 5.40
C TYR A 199 3.20 3.92 5.26
N LEU A 200 2.04 3.53 5.78
CA LEU A 200 1.58 2.14 5.79
C LEU A 200 0.34 1.97 4.91
N SER A 201 0.40 1.11 3.90
CA SER A 201 -0.75 0.73 3.09
C SER A 201 -1.07 -0.75 3.33
N ILE A 202 -2.35 -1.07 3.51
CA ILE A 202 -2.82 -2.43 3.72
C ILE A 202 -3.93 -2.72 2.70
N ASP A 203 -3.59 -3.50 1.68
CA ASP A 203 -4.60 -4.18 0.88
C ASP A 203 -5.10 -5.42 1.63
N LYS A 204 -6.41 -5.65 1.61
CA LYS A 204 -7.02 -6.81 2.28
C LYS A 204 -6.82 -8.10 1.51
N ASP A 205 -6.55 -8.02 0.22
CA ASP A 205 -6.32 -9.23 -0.56
C ASP A 205 -5.07 -9.99 -0.09
N VAL A 206 -4.14 -9.34 0.64
CA VAL A 206 -2.96 -9.97 1.26
C VAL A 206 -3.30 -11.13 2.20
N PHE A 207 -4.49 -11.11 2.78
CA PHE A 207 -4.94 -12.10 3.74
C PHE A 207 -5.34 -13.42 3.06
N ALA A 208 -5.32 -14.50 3.82
CA ALA A 208 -5.88 -15.77 3.36
C ALA A 208 -7.43 -15.68 3.24
N PRO A 209 -8.07 -16.44 2.32
CA PRO A 209 -9.53 -16.47 2.17
C PRO A 209 -10.31 -16.88 3.44
N SER A 210 -9.64 -17.52 4.41
CA SER A 210 -10.19 -17.87 5.72
C SER A 210 -10.34 -16.67 6.66
N VAL A 211 -9.61 -15.58 6.43
CA VAL A 211 -9.62 -14.36 7.25
C VAL A 211 -10.65 -13.36 6.73
N VAL A 212 -10.60 -13.08 5.43
CA VAL A 212 -11.53 -12.20 4.70
C VAL A 212 -11.65 -12.74 3.29
N LYS A 213 -12.82 -12.56 2.66
CA LYS A 213 -13.03 -12.88 1.25
C LYS A 213 -13.13 -11.57 0.48
N THR A 214 -12.22 -11.35 -0.46
CA THR A 214 -12.21 -10.20 -1.37
C THR A 214 -12.75 -10.61 -2.75
N THR A 215 -12.95 -9.62 -3.63
CA THR A 215 -13.28 -9.85 -5.05
C THR A 215 -12.05 -10.03 -5.94
N TRP A 216 -10.84 -10.00 -5.36
CA TRP A 216 -9.55 -10.13 -6.04
C TRP A 216 -8.89 -11.49 -5.76
N ASP A 217 -7.75 -11.75 -6.41
CA ASP A 217 -6.92 -12.91 -6.07
C ASP A 217 -6.39 -12.76 -4.65
N GLN A 218 -6.40 -13.84 -3.88
CA GLN A 218 -6.15 -13.78 -2.45
C GLN A 218 -4.76 -14.30 -2.09
N GLY A 219 -4.15 -13.58 -1.15
CA GLY A 219 -2.92 -13.91 -0.49
C GLY A 219 -3.12 -14.99 0.56
N ARG A 220 -2.22 -14.97 1.54
CA ARG A 220 -2.03 -16.11 2.45
C ARG A 220 -1.69 -15.70 3.88
N LEU A 221 -1.68 -14.40 4.20
CA LEU A 221 -1.37 -13.97 5.56
C LEU A 221 -2.56 -14.18 6.48
N GLU A 222 -2.29 -14.59 7.71
CA GLU A 222 -3.29 -14.61 8.77
C GLU A 222 -3.39 -13.24 9.45
N GLN A 223 -4.56 -12.91 9.99
CA GLN A 223 -4.79 -11.63 10.69
C GLN A 223 -3.75 -11.39 11.80
N GLY A 224 -3.43 -12.43 12.56
CA GLY A 224 -2.47 -12.37 13.65
C GLY A 224 -1.03 -12.10 13.19
N GLU A 225 -0.66 -12.49 11.98
CA GLU A 225 0.67 -12.21 11.42
C GLU A 225 0.79 -10.72 11.09
N VAL A 226 -0.19 -10.16 10.39
CA VAL A 226 -0.20 -8.73 10.03
C VAL A 226 -0.27 -7.87 11.29
N LEU A 227 -1.15 -8.17 12.25
CA LEU A 227 -1.27 -7.39 13.51
C LEU A 227 0.05 -7.33 14.31
N LYS A 228 0.81 -8.43 14.35
CA LYS A 228 2.14 -8.45 14.97
C LYS A 228 3.10 -7.50 14.26
N CYS A 229 3.07 -7.47 12.93
CA CYS A 229 3.88 -6.56 12.14
C CYS A 229 3.48 -5.10 12.38
N LEU A 230 2.17 -4.80 12.35
CA LEU A 230 1.65 -3.45 12.56
C LEU A 230 2.05 -2.88 13.93
N THR A 231 2.04 -3.70 14.98
CA THR A 231 2.41 -3.28 16.33
C THR A 231 3.85 -2.74 16.38
N GLY A 232 4.77 -3.33 15.60
CA GLY A 232 6.17 -2.87 15.53
C GLY A 232 6.37 -1.62 14.67
N VAL A 233 5.52 -1.39 13.68
CA VAL A 233 5.68 -0.30 12.69
C VAL A 233 4.86 0.94 13.04
N ALA A 234 3.72 0.78 13.71
CA ALA A 234 2.76 1.85 13.97
C ALA A 234 3.36 3.03 14.74
N VAL A 235 4.37 2.79 15.59
CA VAL A 235 5.08 3.84 16.34
C VAL A 235 5.84 4.82 15.44
N LYS A 236 6.16 4.43 14.20
CA LYS A 236 6.82 5.28 13.19
C LYS A 236 5.87 5.73 12.08
N ALA A 237 4.63 5.28 12.10
CA ALA A 237 3.66 5.56 11.04
C ALA A 237 3.18 7.02 11.14
N VAL A 238 3.40 7.80 10.08
CA VAL A 238 2.88 9.17 9.96
C VAL A 238 1.48 9.19 9.36
N ALA A 239 1.15 8.22 8.52
CA ALA A 239 -0.19 7.99 8.04
C ALA A 239 -0.34 6.53 7.59
N ALA A 240 -1.57 6.06 7.51
CA ALA A 240 -1.88 4.74 7.00
C ALA A 240 -3.17 4.74 6.19
N ASP A 241 -3.28 3.82 5.24
CA ASP A 241 -4.51 3.50 4.53
C ASP A 241 -4.85 2.00 4.60
N ARG A 242 -6.12 1.72 4.36
CA ARG A 242 -6.67 0.38 4.19
C ARG A 242 -7.72 0.42 3.07
N SER A 243 -7.62 -0.47 2.09
CA SER A 243 -8.65 -0.69 1.05
C SER A 243 -9.60 -1.85 1.44
N GLU A 244 -10.81 -1.85 0.86
CA GLU A 244 -11.89 -2.87 0.99
C GLU A 244 -12.67 -2.94 2.31
N GLU A 245 -13.77 -3.73 2.33
CA GLU A 245 -14.87 -3.81 3.32
C GLU A 245 -14.52 -4.38 4.70
#